data_AF-A0A561TRL1-F1
#
_entry.id   AF-A0A561TRL1-F1
#
_cell.length_a   1.000
_cell.length_b   1.000
_cell.length_c   1.000
_cell.angle_alpha   90.00
_cell.angle_beta   90.00
_cell.angle_gamma   90.00
#
_symmetry.space_group_name_H-M   'P 1'
#
loop_
_entity.id
_entity.type
_entity.pdbx_description
1 polymer ?
#
loop_
_entity_poly.entity_id
_entity_poly.type
_entity_poly.pdbx_seq_one_letter_code
_entity_poly.pdbx_strand_id
1 'polypeptide(L)'
;MAWPVVEHLAAQLEIEDASRIKRYTERQMTAYEHAWEIREAYGYHQYEDHALGRKFRAFLHGRAWTAHAEGSKAVFDHSVGWLRRNRVLLPGVSVLAREVAEVRRIVEERLHVTVAKEVRRANAALLGDLVATLKTPEGKRYSELERMRRPPTRTTGTAMKGASRRVEDVAAFQLGRVKLDKIPPNRLSALARYGLGTKAAKLERASEPKRTAMLTAVTRHLDARRSTTPWTCSRS
;
A
#
# COMPACT_ATOMS: atom_id res chain seq x y z
N MET A 1 3.91 -18.73 -44.04
CA MET A 1 2.60 -18.44 -43.43
C MET A 1 2.23 -16.99 -43.71
N ALA A 2 1.06 -16.75 -44.29
CA ALA A 2 0.49 -15.42 -44.44
C ALA A 2 0.13 -14.88 -43.05
N TRP A 3 0.49 -13.62 -42.78
CA TRP A 3 0.08 -12.93 -41.56
C TRP A 3 -1.18 -12.11 -41.93
N PRO A 4 -2.39 -12.49 -41.48
CA PRO A 4 -3.63 -11.82 -41.89
C PRO A 4 -3.64 -10.32 -41.61
N VAL A 5 -2.94 -9.89 -40.55
CA VAL A 5 -2.75 -8.47 -40.21
C VAL A 5 -1.90 -7.75 -41.27
N VAL A 6 -0.87 -8.39 -41.80
CA VAL A 6 0.02 -7.78 -42.80
C VAL A 6 -0.70 -7.63 -44.14
N GLU A 7 -1.48 -8.63 -44.56
CA GLU A 7 -2.27 -8.54 -45.80
C GLU A 7 -3.34 -7.45 -45.70
N HIS A 8 -3.99 -7.34 -44.54
CA HIS A 8 -4.97 -6.29 -44.29
C HIS A 8 -4.33 -4.88 -44.35
N LEU A 9 -3.17 -4.70 -43.71
CA LEU A 9 -2.45 -3.42 -43.76
C LEU A 9 -1.90 -3.12 -45.16
N ALA A 10 -1.43 -4.14 -45.90
CA ALA A 10 -0.96 -3.98 -47.27
C ALA A 10 -2.09 -3.46 -48.18
N ALA A 11 -3.30 -4.01 -48.06
CA ALA A 11 -4.46 -3.51 -48.78
C ALA A 11 -4.82 -2.07 -48.41
N GLN A 12 -4.77 -1.70 -47.12
CA GLN A 12 -5.06 -0.34 -46.66
C GLN A 12 -4.02 0.70 -47.12
N LEU A 13 -2.77 0.27 -47.29
CA LEU A 13 -1.64 1.10 -47.70
C LEU A 13 -1.36 1.00 -49.21
N GLU A 14 -2.24 0.35 -49.97
CA GLU A 14 -2.11 0.14 -51.43
C GLU A 14 -0.79 -0.55 -51.83
N ILE A 15 -0.31 -1.48 -51.00
CA ILE A 15 0.88 -2.29 -51.26
C ILE A 15 0.47 -3.59 -51.94
N GLU A 16 0.83 -3.73 -53.22
CA GLU A 16 0.45 -4.88 -54.07
C GLU A 16 0.99 -6.23 -53.58
N ASP A 17 2.18 -6.26 -52.97
CA ASP A 17 2.83 -7.48 -52.50
C ASP A 17 3.18 -7.40 -51.01
N ALA A 18 2.32 -7.99 -50.18
CA ALA A 18 2.48 -8.09 -48.73
C ALA A 18 3.73 -8.90 -48.32
N SER A 19 4.30 -9.72 -49.21
CA SER A 19 5.49 -10.52 -48.93
C SER A 19 6.77 -9.67 -48.82
N ARG A 20 6.73 -8.42 -49.30
CA ARG A 20 7.81 -7.43 -49.14
C ARG A 20 8.21 -7.19 -47.68
N ILE A 21 7.29 -7.37 -46.73
CA ILE A 21 7.60 -7.26 -45.30
C ILE A 21 8.63 -8.28 -44.82
N LYS A 22 8.81 -9.41 -45.53
CA LYS A 22 9.82 -10.39 -45.17
C LYS A 22 11.22 -9.81 -45.33
N ARG A 23 11.45 -9.03 -46.38
CA ARG A 23 12.71 -8.29 -46.62
C ARG A 23 12.97 -7.24 -45.56
N TYR A 24 11.92 -6.63 -45.04
CA TYR A 24 12.01 -5.68 -43.93
C TYR A 24 12.62 -6.30 -42.66
N THR A 25 12.36 -7.59 -42.42
CA THR A 25 12.91 -8.33 -41.27
C THR A 25 14.31 -8.92 -41.50
N GLU A 26 14.82 -8.91 -42.74
CA GLU A 26 16.13 -9.49 -43.08
C GLU A 26 17.30 -8.69 -42.49
N ARG A 27 17.16 -7.37 -42.33
CA ARG A 27 18.17 -6.50 -41.70
C ARG A 27 17.64 -5.96 -40.38
N GLN A 28 18.03 -6.58 -39.25
CA GLN A 28 17.60 -6.15 -37.91
C GLN A 28 17.82 -4.65 -37.63
N MET A 29 18.89 -4.05 -38.18
CA MET A 29 19.15 -2.61 -38.03
C MET A 29 18.01 -1.73 -38.54
N THR A 30 17.34 -2.12 -39.63
CA THR A 30 16.26 -1.32 -40.24
C THR A 30 15.03 -1.23 -39.33
N ALA A 31 14.72 -2.30 -38.59
CA ALA A 31 13.64 -2.27 -37.60
C ALA A 31 13.95 -1.34 -36.41
N TYR A 32 15.22 -1.28 -35.98
CA TYR A 32 15.65 -0.36 -34.93
C TYR A 32 15.66 1.10 -35.39
N GLU A 33 16.13 1.36 -36.61
CA GLU A 33 16.13 2.67 -37.26
C GLU A 33 14.70 3.20 -37.40
N HIS A 34 13.79 2.42 -37.96
CA HIS A 34 12.39 2.84 -38.10
C HIS A 34 11.68 2.99 -36.75
N ALA A 35 11.97 2.14 -35.76
CA ALA A 35 11.42 2.33 -34.42
C ALA A 35 11.91 3.65 -33.81
N TRP A 36 13.14 4.07 -34.09
CA TRP A 36 13.65 5.38 -33.70
C TRP A 36 12.98 6.51 -34.47
N GLU A 37 12.86 6.42 -35.80
CA GLU A 37 12.19 7.43 -36.64
C GLU A 37 10.72 7.64 -36.25
N ILE A 38 9.98 6.55 -36.03
CA ILE A 38 8.59 6.60 -35.55
C ILE A 38 8.53 7.31 -34.20
N ARG A 39 9.45 6.99 -33.28
CA ARG A 39 9.46 7.65 -31.97
C ARG A 39 9.72 9.14 -32.09
N GLU A 40 10.66 9.56 -32.94
CA GLU A 40 10.98 10.96 -33.16
C GLU A 40 9.79 11.70 -33.79
N ALA A 41 9.22 11.15 -34.88
CA ALA A 41 8.11 11.75 -35.62
C ALA A 41 6.86 11.94 -34.75
N TYR A 42 6.55 10.99 -33.86
CA TYR A 42 5.37 11.05 -33.00
C TYR A 42 5.66 11.59 -31.58
N GLY A 43 6.90 11.95 -31.28
CA GLY A 43 7.32 12.48 -29.98
C GLY A 43 7.17 11.48 -28.82
N TYR A 44 7.55 10.22 -29.05
CA TYR A 44 7.58 9.18 -28.03
C TYR A 44 8.95 9.09 -27.34
N HIS A 45 8.89 8.95 -26.02
CA HIS A 45 10.06 8.80 -25.16
C HIS A 45 10.29 7.33 -24.80
N GLN A 46 11.57 6.95 -24.68
CA GLN A 46 11.90 5.65 -24.08
C GLN A 46 11.51 5.65 -22.61
N TYR A 47 11.24 4.46 -22.09
CA TYR A 47 11.00 4.27 -20.66
C TYR A 47 12.25 4.61 -19.82
N GLU A 48 13.44 4.46 -20.41
CA GLU A 48 14.74 4.78 -19.85
C GLU A 48 15.05 6.29 -19.82
N ASP A 49 14.16 7.15 -20.35
CA ASP A 49 14.30 8.61 -20.27
C ASP A 49 14.42 9.05 -18.80
N HIS A 50 15.58 9.60 -18.43
CA HIS A 50 15.88 9.96 -17.05
C HIS A 50 14.98 11.07 -16.48
N ALA A 51 14.58 12.03 -17.32
CA ALA A 51 13.76 13.15 -16.88
C ALA A 51 12.32 12.69 -16.63
N LEU A 52 11.75 11.92 -17.56
CA LEU A 52 10.42 11.36 -17.43
C LEU A 52 10.37 10.26 -16.38
N GLY A 53 11.40 9.43 -16.28
CA GLY A 53 11.54 8.41 -15.23
C GLY A 53 11.54 9.01 -13.82
N ARG A 54 12.18 10.17 -13.61
CA ARG A 54 12.08 10.90 -12.32
C ARG A 54 10.67 11.39 -12.03
N LYS A 55 10.00 12.00 -13.02
CA LYS A 55 8.61 12.45 -12.88
C LYS A 55 7.65 11.28 -12.62
N PHE A 56 7.87 10.16 -13.30
CA PHE A 56 7.10 8.94 -13.15
C PHE A 56 7.23 8.36 -11.74
N ARG A 57 8.46 8.20 -11.24
CA ARG A 57 8.70 7.74 -9.86
C ARG A 57 8.07 8.68 -8.83
N ALA A 58 8.19 9.99 -9.00
CA ALA A 58 7.54 10.95 -8.12
C ALA A 58 6.01 10.79 -8.11
N PHE A 59 5.40 10.60 -9.29
CA PHE A 59 3.97 10.29 -9.43
C PHE A 59 3.61 8.98 -8.70
N LEU A 60 4.37 7.91 -8.92
CA LEU A 60 4.14 6.61 -8.26
C LEU A 60 4.23 6.73 -6.74
N HIS A 61 5.22 7.44 -6.20
CA HIS A 61 5.36 7.67 -4.77
C HIS A 61 4.17 8.44 -4.20
N GLY A 62 3.74 9.52 -4.87
CA GLY A 62 2.56 10.29 -4.47
C GLY A 62 1.30 9.44 -4.46
N ARG A 63 1.08 8.64 -5.51
CA ARG A 63 -0.07 7.75 -5.63
C ARG A 63 -0.02 6.64 -4.58
N ALA A 64 1.12 5.98 -4.41
CA ALA A 64 1.28 4.94 -3.40
C ALA A 64 1.10 5.48 -1.97
N TRP A 65 1.49 6.73 -1.68
CA TRP A 65 1.29 7.35 -0.37
C TRP A 65 -0.20 7.62 -0.09
N THR A 66 -0.90 8.24 -1.03
CA THR A 66 -2.26 8.76 -0.85
C THR A 66 -3.36 7.73 -1.15
N ALA A 67 -3.15 6.85 -2.13
CA ALA A 67 -4.18 6.00 -2.76
C ALA A 67 -4.13 4.53 -2.34
N HIS A 68 -3.55 4.23 -1.17
CA HIS A 68 -3.32 2.84 -0.75
C HIS A 68 -4.59 1.97 -0.70
N ALA A 69 -5.76 2.57 -0.48
CA ALA A 69 -7.04 1.87 -0.46
C ALA A 69 -7.47 1.32 -1.83
N GLU A 70 -6.91 1.83 -2.94
CA GLU A 70 -7.30 1.44 -4.30
C GLU A 70 -6.69 0.09 -4.74
N GLY A 71 -5.73 -0.45 -3.99
CA GLY A 71 -5.11 -1.75 -4.27
C GLY A 71 -3.94 -1.72 -5.27
N SER A 72 -3.26 -2.86 -5.43
CA SER A 72 -2.06 -2.99 -6.29
C SER A 72 -2.38 -2.79 -7.77
N LYS A 73 -3.49 -3.35 -8.23
CA LYS A 73 -3.96 -3.22 -9.62
C LYS A 73 -4.23 -1.77 -9.99
N ALA A 74 -4.87 -1.00 -9.12
CA ALA A 74 -5.15 0.41 -9.41
C ALA A 74 -3.86 1.21 -9.61
N VAL A 75 -2.85 1.04 -8.74
CA VAL A 75 -1.55 1.73 -8.91
C VAL A 75 -0.90 1.35 -10.24
N PHE A 76 -0.96 0.07 -10.62
CA PHE A 76 -0.47 -0.39 -11.92
C PHE A 76 -1.23 0.25 -13.09
N ASP A 77 -2.56 0.27 -13.06
CA ASP A 77 -3.38 0.86 -14.12
C ASP A 77 -3.14 2.38 -14.23
N HIS A 78 -2.98 3.08 -13.10
CA HIS A 78 -2.57 4.50 -13.05
C HIS A 78 -1.18 4.71 -13.65
N SER A 79 -0.28 3.75 -13.48
CA SER A 79 1.08 3.78 -14.04
C SER A 79 1.03 3.72 -15.56
N VAL A 80 0.28 2.77 -16.11
CA VAL A 80 0.05 2.64 -17.55
C VAL A 80 -0.59 3.92 -18.11
N GLY A 81 -1.59 4.46 -17.42
CA GLY A 81 -2.25 5.71 -17.80
C GLY A 81 -1.29 6.91 -17.80
N TRP A 82 -0.39 7.00 -16.82
CA TRP A 82 0.61 8.06 -16.76
C TRP A 82 1.62 7.95 -17.92
N LEU A 83 2.15 6.75 -18.18
CA LEU A 83 3.12 6.52 -19.26
C LEU A 83 2.51 6.86 -20.62
N ARG A 84 1.28 6.42 -20.88
CA ARG A 84 0.54 6.76 -22.11
C ARG A 84 0.34 8.27 -22.29
N ARG A 85 -0.11 8.97 -21.25
CA ARG A 85 -0.32 10.42 -21.30
C ARG A 85 0.96 11.22 -21.56
N ASN A 86 2.10 10.70 -21.12
CA ASN A 86 3.41 11.34 -21.31
C ASN A 86 4.16 10.79 -22.54
N ARG A 87 3.48 10.03 -23.43
CA ARG A 87 4.06 9.40 -24.62
C ARG A 87 5.33 8.58 -24.31
N VAL A 88 5.36 7.94 -23.15
CA VAL A 88 6.43 7.00 -22.79
C VAL A 88 6.06 5.62 -23.29
N LEU A 89 6.98 4.98 -24.00
CA LEU A 89 6.81 3.59 -24.43
C LEU A 89 6.61 2.69 -23.22
N LEU A 90 5.58 1.83 -23.28
CA LEU A 90 5.27 0.94 -22.17
C LEU A 90 6.35 -0.15 -22.08
N PRO A 91 6.98 -0.33 -20.91
CA PRO A 91 7.87 -1.45 -20.72
C PRO A 91 7.07 -2.75 -20.63
N GLY A 92 7.77 -3.89 -20.61
CA GLY A 92 7.14 -5.18 -20.37
C GLY A 92 6.34 -5.18 -19.05
N VAL A 93 5.21 -5.88 -19.02
CA VAL A 93 4.28 -5.91 -17.87
C VAL A 93 5.00 -6.24 -16.57
N SER A 94 5.91 -7.20 -16.58
CA SER A 94 6.70 -7.61 -15.41
C SER A 94 7.66 -6.52 -14.92
N VAL A 95 8.22 -5.72 -15.82
CA VAL A 95 9.11 -4.60 -15.48
C VAL A 95 8.33 -3.53 -14.71
N LEU A 96 7.18 -3.14 -15.25
CA LEU A 96 6.31 -2.16 -14.60
C LEU A 96 5.77 -2.67 -13.26
N ALA A 97 5.35 -3.94 -13.21
CA ALA A 97 4.86 -4.56 -11.98
C ALA A 97 5.94 -4.57 -10.88
N ARG A 98 7.20 -4.85 -11.23
CA ARG A 98 8.33 -4.80 -10.29
C ARG A 98 8.57 -3.40 -9.76
N GLU A 99 8.57 -2.37 -10.61
CA GLU A 99 8.74 -0.98 -10.16
C GLU A 99 7.60 -0.54 -9.24
N VAL A 100 6.35 -0.87 -9.60
CA VAL A 100 5.18 -0.59 -8.75
C VAL A 100 5.30 -1.28 -7.40
N ALA A 101 5.70 -2.56 -7.37
CA ALA A 101 5.89 -3.30 -6.13
C ALA A 101 6.99 -2.67 -5.26
N GLU A 102 8.10 -2.26 -5.86
CA GLU A 102 9.23 -1.65 -5.16
C GLU A 102 8.85 -0.30 -4.56
N VAL A 103 8.20 0.58 -5.33
CA VAL A 103 7.71 1.87 -4.80
C VAL A 103 6.74 1.64 -3.65
N ARG A 104 5.82 0.67 -3.77
CA ARG A 104 4.89 0.36 -2.68
C ARG A 104 5.63 -0.12 -1.42
N ARG A 105 6.66 -0.96 -1.57
CA ARG A 105 7.51 -1.43 -0.48
C ARG A 105 8.20 -0.26 0.23
N ILE A 106 8.86 0.62 -0.53
CA ILE A 106 9.54 1.81 0.00
C ILE A 106 8.55 2.70 0.79
N VAL A 107 7.35 2.91 0.24
CA VAL A 107 6.36 3.78 0.88
C VAL A 107 5.76 3.12 2.13
N GLU A 108 5.59 1.80 2.16
CA GLU A 108 5.22 1.05 3.36
C GLU A 108 6.32 1.11 4.44
N GLU A 109 7.58 0.97 4.05
CA GLU A 109 8.72 1.12 4.95
C GLU A 109 8.78 2.54 5.56
N ARG A 110 8.62 3.57 4.73
CA ARG A 110 8.52 4.97 5.17
C ARG A 110 7.39 5.17 6.18
N LEU A 111 6.22 4.56 5.95
CA LEU A 111 5.10 4.60 6.90
C LEU A 111 5.53 4.04 8.26
N HIS A 112 6.14 2.84 8.27
CA HIS A 112 6.56 2.19 9.52
C HIS A 112 7.61 3.01 10.28
N VAL A 113 8.62 3.52 9.57
CA VAL A 113 9.66 4.39 10.15
C VAL A 113 9.04 5.65 10.75
N THR A 114 8.09 6.28 10.04
CA THR A 114 7.42 7.50 10.50
C THR A 114 6.64 7.24 11.80
N VAL A 115 5.83 6.18 11.85
CA VAL A 115 5.08 5.83 13.06
C VAL A 115 6.03 5.53 14.22
N ALA A 116 7.05 4.70 14.00
CA ALA A 116 7.99 4.34 15.06
C ALA A 116 8.76 5.56 15.61
N LYS A 117 9.12 6.51 14.73
CA LYS A 117 9.77 7.77 15.13
C LYS A 117 8.85 8.62 16.00
N GLU A 118 7.58 8.76 15.63
CA GLU A 118 6.61 9.56 16.40
C GLU A 118 6.24 8.89 17.73
N VAL A 119 6.19 7.55 17.79
CA VAL A 119 6.03 6.79 19.03
C VAL A 119 7.18 7.08 20.00
N ARG A 120 8.43 6.94 19.54
CA ARG A 120 9.62 7.22 20.36
C ARG A 120 9.66 8.66 20.85
N ARG A 121 9.24 9.61 20.01
CA ARG A 121 9.15 11.05 20.37
C ARG A 121 8.09 11.32 21.44
N ALA A 122 6.96 10.64 21.37
CA ALA A 122 5.86 10.82 22.31
C ALA A 122 6.18 10.22 23.69
N ASN A 123 6.75 9.01 23.72
CA ASN A 123 7.15 8.33 24.95
C ASN A 123 8.12 7.17 24.61
N ALA A 124 9.32 7.19 25.20
CA ALA A 124 10.32 6.15 24.98
C ALA A 124 9.89 4.76 25.49
N ALA A 125 9.09 4.70 26.56
CA ALA A 125 8.59 3.45 27.15
C ALA A 125 7.42 2.84 26.35
N LEU A 126 6.69 3.64 25.58
CA LEU A 126 5.46 3.23 24.89
C LEU A 126 5.66 2.02 23.97
N LEU A 127 6.83 1.90 23.34
CA LEU A 127 7.13 0.71 22.54
C LEU A 127 7.18 -0.55 23.40
N GLY A 128 7.87 -0.50 24.55
CA GLY A 128 7.95 -1.61 25.49
C GLY A 128 6.57 -2.00 26.01
N ASP A 129 5.76 -1.00 26.35
CA ASP A 129 4.39 -1.20 26.83
C ASP A 129 3.52 -1.86 25.76
N LEU A 130 3.59 -1.39 24.51
CA LEU A 130 2.87 -1.98 23.38
C LEU A 130 3.32 -3.42 23.12
N VAL A 131 4.62 -3.71 23.18
CA VAL A 131 5.14 -5.08 22.99
C VAL A 131 4.72 -5.98 24.15
N ALA A 132 4.67 -5.49 25.39
CA ALA A 132 4.21 -6.25 26.55
C ALA A 132 2.76 -6.77 26.35
N THR A 133 1.92 -6.06 25.59
CA THR A 133 0.56 -6.51 25.29
C THR A 133 0.48 -7.79 24.47
N LEU A 134 1.57 -8.18 23.80
CA LEU A 134 1.64 -9.41 23.00
C LEU A 134 1.81 -10.66 23.86
N LYS A 135 2.30 -10.52 25.10
CA LYS A 135 2.51 -11.64 26.01
C LYS A 135 1.16 -12.16 26.53
N THR A 136 1.09 -13.48 26.69
CA THR A 136 -0.02 -14.15 27.38
C THR A 136 0.39 -14.32 28.85
N PRO A 137 -0.32 -13.70 29.81
CA PRO A 137 -0.03 -13.92 31.22
C PRO A 137 -0.23 -15.39 31.62
N GLU A 138 0.50 -15.85 32.63
CA GLU A 138 0.38 -17.21 33.13
C GLU A 138 -1.07 -17.51 33.59
N GLY A 139 -1.57 -18.69 33.23
CA GLY A 139 -2.96 -19.09 33.50
C GLY A 139 -4.03 -18.36 32.67
N LYS A 140 -3.65 -17.52 31.70
CA LYS A 140 -4.60 -16.88 30.75
C LYS A 140 -4.54 -17.55 29.37
N ARG A 141 -5.69 -17.57 28.69
CA ARG A 141 -5.83 -18.12 27.33
C ARG A 141 -5.47 -17.11 26.23
N TYR A 142 -5.47 -15.82 26.55
CA TYR A 142 -5.34 -14.73 25.59
C TYR A 142 -4.31 -13.72 26.06
N SER A 143 -3.56 -13.14 25.12
CA SER A 143 -2.70 -11.99 25.39
C SER A 143 -3.53 -10.76 25.73
N GLU A 144 -2.90 -9.76 26.33
CA GLU A 144 -3.56 -8.49 26.67
C GLU A 144 -4.13 -7.81 25.42
N LEU A 145 -3.39 -7.83 24.30
CA LEU A 145 -3.85 -7.30 23.02
C LEU A 145 -5.10 -8.04 22.51
N GLU A 146 -5.12 -9.36 22.64
CA GLU A 146 -6.26 -10.19 22.21
C GLU A 146 -7.48 -9.96 23.12
N ARG A 147 -7.27 -9.73 24.42
CA ARG A 147 -8.33 -9.29 25.34
C ARG A 147 -8.88 -7.93 24.92
N MET A 148 -8.02 -6.96 24.61
CA MET A 148 -8.42 -5.61 24.19
C MET A 148 -9.20 -5.59 22.86
N ARG A 149 -8.96 -6.55 21.97
CA ARG A 149 -9.70 -6.67 20.68
C ARG A 149 -11.12 -7.21 20.83
N ARG A 150 -11.41 -7.90 21.93
CA ARG A 150 -12.67 -8.63 22.08
C ARG A 150 -13.76 -7.74 22.69
N PRO A 151 -14.89 -7.56 21.99
CA PRO A 151 -16.04 -6.87 22.55
C PRO A 151 -16.68 -7.70 23.68
N PRO A 152 -17.46 -7.08 24.58
CA PRO A 152 -18.25 -7.82 25.55
C PRO A 152 -19.28 -8.68 24.83
N THR A 153 -19.48 -9.92 25.28
CA THR A 153 -20.44 -10.86 24.67
C THR A 153 -21.79 -10.91 25.39
N ARG A 154 -21.92 -10.24 26.55
CA ARG A 154 -23.13 -10.22 27.38
C ARG A 154 -23.33 -8.84 28.00
N THR A 155 -24.58 -8.47 28.28
CA THR A 155 -24.99 -7.22 28.96
C THR A 155 -25.20 -7.42 30.46
N THR A 156 -24.31 -8.18 31.13
CA THR A 156 -24.32 -8.32 32.60
C THR A 156 -23.49 -7.22 33.25
N GLY A 157 -23.75 -6.88 34.52
CA GLY A 157 -22.95 -5.89 35.25
C GLY A 157 -21.46 -6.24 35.33
N THR A 158 -21.11 -7.53 35.39
CA THR A 158 -19.72 -8.01 35.32
C THR A 158 -19.09 -7.81 33.94
N ALA A 159 -19.83 -8.05 32.87
CA ALA A 159 -19.38 -7.80 31.51
C ALA A 159 -19.20 -6.29 31.25
N MET A 160 -20.06 -5.44 31.84
CA MET A 160 -19.92 -3.99 31.78
C MET A 160 -18.65 -3.50 32.50
N LYS A 161 -18.36 -3.98 33.71
CA LYS A 161 -17.09 -3.68 34.40
C LYS A 161 -15.87 -4.09 33.56
N GLY A 162 -15.92 -5.26 32.93
CA GLY A 162 -14.87 -5.71 32.02
C GLY A 162 -14.72 -4.83 30.77
N ALA A 163 -15.83 -4.31 30.24
CA ALA A 163 -15.82 -3.36 29.13
C ALA A 163 -15.17 -2.03 29.50
N SER A 164 -15.49 -1.47 30.67
CA SER A 164 -14.89 -0.23 31.18
C SER A 164 -13.40 -0.39 31.43
N ARG A 165 -12.97 -1.47 32.10
CA ARG A 165 -11.55 -1.74 32.33
C ARG A 165 -10.76 -1.86 31.03
N ARG A 166 -11.33 -2.50 30.01
CA ARG A 166 -10.69 -2.57 28.67
C ARG A 166 -10.51 -1.19 28.05
N VAL A 167 -11.48 -0.30 28.23
CA VAL A 167 -11.39 1.09 27.74
C VAL A 167 -10.27 1.85 28.47
N GLU A 168 -10.15 1.67 29.79
CA GLU A 168 -9.06 2.23 30.59
C GLU A 168 -7.70 1.68 30.18
N ASP A 169 -7.59 0.35 29.99
CA ASP A 169 -6.36 -0.32 29.53
C ASP A 169 -5.87 0.26 28.19
N VAL A 170 -6.78 0.50 27.23
CA VAL A 170 -6.43 1.11 25.94
C VAL A 170 -6.06 2.60 26.09
N ALA A 171 -6.77 3.33 26.97
CA ALA A 171 -6.51 4.75 27.21
C ALA A 171 -5.17 5.00 27.91
N ALA A 172 -4.68 4.05 28.69
CA ALA A 172 -3.40 4.13 29.41
C ALA A 172 -2.20 4.33 28.46
N PHE A 173 -2.28 3.88 27.21
CA PHE A 173 -1.23 4.09 26.20
C PHE A 173 -1.12 5.54 25.70
N GLN A 174 -2.10 6.40 26.02
CA GLN A 174 -2.08 7.84 25.71
C GLN A 174 -1.72 8.17 24.25
N LEU A 175 -2.22 7.36 23.31
CA LEU A 175 -1.87 7.45 21.88
C LEU A 175 -2.27 8.78 21.21
N GLY A 176 -3.09 9.60 21.87
CA GLY A 176 -3.33 10.98 21.46
C GLY A 176 -2.06 11.85 21.44
N ARG A 177 -1.00 11.47 22.16
CA ARG A 177 0.29 12.16 22.16
C ARG A 177 1.14 11.84 20.92
N VAL A 178 0.84 10.74 20.22
CA VAL A 178 1.57 10.33 19.02
C VAL A 178 1.05 11.14 17.82
N LYS A 179 1.87 12.06 17.32
CA LYS A 179 1.51 12.96 16.21
C LYS A 179 1.62 12.24 14.86
N LEU A 180 0.51 11.63 14.43
CA LEU A 180 0.41 10.87 13.17
C LEU A 180 -0.27 11.67 12.03
N ASP A 181 -0.39 12.99 12.15
CA ASP A 181 -1.00 13.91 11.19
C ASP A 181 -0.36 13.85 9.79
N LYS A 182 0.93 13.50 9.72
CA LYS A 182 1.67 13.35 8.47
C LYS A 182 1.29 12.10 7.67
N ILE A 183 0.57 11.16 8.27
CA ILE A 183 0.19 9.89 7.66
C ILE A 183 -1.28 9.97 7.21
N PRO A 184 -1.60 9.62 5.96
CA PRO A 184 -2.98 9.59 5.50
C PRO A 184 -3.87 8.68 6.39
N PRO A 185 -5.06 9.11 6.82
CA PRO A 185 -5.92 8.32 7.71
C PRO A 185 -6.26 6.93 7.14
N ASN A 186 -6.43 6.83 5.82
CA ASN A 186 -6.70 5.56 5.12
C ASN A 186 -5.54 4.58 5.23
N ARG A 187 -4.29 5.07 5.26
CA ARG A 187 -3.08 4.26 5.46
C ARG A 187 -3.03 3.69 6.86
N LEU A 188 -3.24 4.53 7.86
CA LEU A 188 -3.25 4.12 9.26
C LEU A 188 -4.38 3.12 9.52
N SER A 189 -5.56 3.36 8.94
CA SER A 189 -6.71 2.45 9.02
C SER A 189 -6.43 1.10 8.36
N ALA A 190 -5.80 1.08 7.17
CA ALA A 190 -5.42 -0.16 6.51
C ALA A 190 -4.40 -0.96 7.35
N LEU A 191 -3.40 -0.28 7.92
CA LEU A 191 -2.42 -0.90 8.81
C LEU A 191 -3.09 -1.47 10.08
N ALA A 192 -4.04 -0.73 10.66
CA ALA A 192 -4.80 -1.20 11.80
C ALA A 192 -5.64 -2.44 11.48
N ARG A 193 -6.36 -2.45 10.35
CA ARG A 193 -7.14 -3.62 9.89
C ARG A 193 -6.27 -4.85 9.70
N TYR A 194 -5.11 -4.68 9.05
CA TYR A 194 -4.13 -5.76 8.89
C TYR A 194 -3.64 -6.29 10.24
N GLY A 195 -3.29 -5.38 11.16
CA GLY A 195 -2.85 -5.74 12.51
C GLY A 195 -3.93 -6.45 13.33
N LEU A 196 -5.19 -6.02 13.23
CA LEU A 196 -6.34 -6.64 13.91
C LEU A 196 -6.58 -8.09 13.45
N GLY A 197 -6.39 -8.37 12.15
CA GLY A 197 -6.47 -9.73 11.61
C GLY A 197 -5.24 -10.60 11.91
N THR A 198 -4.18 -10.02 12.48
CA THR A 198 -2.91 -10.73 12.73
C THR A 198 -2.82 -11.20 14.18
N LYS A 199 -2.49 -12.49 14.40
CA LYS A 199 -2.29 -13.09 15.73
C LYS A 199 -1.07 -12.48 16.45
N ALA A 200 -1.11 -12.43 17.78
CA ALA A 200 -0.05 -11.86 18.61
C ALA A 200 1.36 -12.42 18.29
N ALA A 201 1.51 -13.74 18.19
CA ALA A 201 2.80 -14.37 17.86
C ALA A 201 3.35 -13.95 16.47
N LYS A 202 2.48 -13.65 15.50
CA LYS A 202 2.92 -13.14 14.19
C LYS A 202 3.31 -11.66 14.25
N LEU A 203 2.65 -10.87 15.09
CA LEU A 203 3.05 -9.49 15.36
C LEU A 203 4.40 -9.42 16.08
N GLU A 204 4.63 -10.33 17.03
CA GLU A 204 5.87 -10.39 17.81
C GLU A 204 7.10 -10.66 16.93
N ARG A 205 6.96 -11.58 15.96
CA ARG A 205 8.00 -11.93 14.98
C ARG A 205 8.25 -10.87 13.91
N ALA A 206 7.40 -9.85 13.81
CA ALA A 206 7.63 -8.79 12.84
C ALA A 206 8.88 -7.99 13.21
N SER A 207 9.71 -7.68 12.23
CA SER A 207 10.89 -6.84 12.44
C SER A 207 10.51 -5.40 12.80
N GLU A 208 11.38 -4.72 13.53
CA GLU A 208 11.27 -3.27 13.65
C GLU A 208 11.66 -2.59 12.33
N PRO A 209 11.04 -1.46 11.96
CA PRO A 209 10.01 -0.69 12.70
C PRO A 209 8.56 -1.15 12.46
N LYS A 210 8.35 -2.21 11.67
CA LYS A 210 7.01 -2.67 11.27
C LYS A 210 6.16 -3.11 12.46
N ARG A 211 6.74 -3.81 13.43
CA ARG A 211 6.05 -4.24 14.65
C ARG A 211 5.49 -3.06 15.44
N THR A 212 6.33 -2.06 15.73
CA THR A 212 5.91 -0.81 16.39
C THR A 212 4.71 -0.18 15.66
N ALA A 213 4.80 -0.06 14.34
CA ALA A 213 3.77 0.59 13.55
C ALA A 213 2.44 -0.16 13.59
N MET A 214 2.46 -1.49 13.49
CA MET A 214 1.26 -2.33 13.56
C MET A 214 0.59 -2.25 14.93
N LEU A 215 1.36 -2.35 16.02
CA LEU A 215 0.81 -2.26 17.38
C LEU A 215 0.19 -0.89 17.63
N THR A 216 0.90 0.18 17.24
CA THR A 216 0.41 1.55 17.36
C THR A 216 -0.90 1.75 16.58
N ALA A 217 -0.97 1.27 15.33
CA ALA A 217 -2.16 1.39 14.50
C ALA A 217 -3.35 0.63 15.08
N VAL A 218 -3.14 -0.60 15.57
CA VAL A 218 -4.20 -1.41 16.21
C VAL A 218 -4.71 -0.72 17.46
N THR A 219 -3.83 -0.32 18.37
CA THR A 219 -4.24 0.27 19.65
C THR A 219 -4.90 1.64 19.41
N ARG A 220 -4.43 2.44 18.44
CA ARG A 220 -5.08 3.70 18.04
C ARG A 220 -6.47 3.49 17.47
N HIS A 221 -6.68 2.41 16.71
CA HIS A 221 -7.99 2.04 16.19
C HIS A 221 -8.95 1.59 17.30
N LEU A 222 -8.46 0.87 18.31
CA LEU A 222 -9.24 0.53 19.50
C LEU A 222 -9.61 1.77 20.31
N ASP A 223 -8.68 2.71 20.47
CA ASP A 223 -8.90 4.00 21.15
C ASP A 223 -9.95 4.85 20.40
N ALA A 224 -9.91 4.90 19.07
CA ALA A 224 -10.90 5.63 18.26
C ALA A 224 -12.32 5.03 18.34
N ARG A 225 -12.46 3.70 18.50
CA ARG A 225 -13.79 3.06 18.69
C ARG A 225 -14.46 3.48 20.00
N ARG A 226 -13.69 3.92 21.00
CA ARG A 226 -14.22 4.50 22.24
C ARG A 226 -15.08 5.74 21.95
N SER A 227 -14.62 6.62 21.06
CA SER A 227 -15.28 7.90 20.78
C SER A 227 -16.53 7.81 19.91
N THR A 228 -16.70 6.71 19.16
CA THR A 228 -17.81 6.56 18.20
C THR A 228 -18.97 5.71 18.74
N THR A 229 -18.97 5.32 20.01
CA THR A 229 -20.11 4.59 20.59
C THR A 229 -21.11 5.61 21.15
N PRO A 230 -22.28 5.83 20.52
CA PRO A 230 -23.34 6.60 21.16
C PRO A 230 -23.88 5.73 22.28
N TRP A 231 -23.56 6.10 23.52
CA TRP A 231 -24.33 5.65 24.66
C TRP A 231 -25.72 6.30 24.55
N THR A 232 -26.64 5.68 23.82
CA THR A 232 -28.07 5.98 23.97
C THR A 232 -28.50 5.44 25.32
N CYS A 233 -28.35 6.29 26.34
CA CYS A 233 -28.95 6.11 27.64
C CYS A 233 -30.45 6.39 27.47
N SER A 234 -31.26 5.35 27.22
CA SER A 234 -32.69 5.41 27.46
C SER A 234 -32.90 5.40 28.98
N ARG A 235 -33.07 6.58 29.57
CA ARG A 235 -33.80 6.70 30.83
C ARG A 235 -35.28 6.46 30.55
N SER A 236 -35.87 5.48 31.20
CA SER A 236 -37.30 5.41 31.54
C SER A 236 -37.40 4.61 32.83
#